data_AF-A0A091LMZ4-F1
#
_entry.id   AF-A0A091LMZ4-F1
#
_cell.length_a   1.000
_cell.length_b   1.000
_cell.length_c   1.000
_cell.angle_alpha   90.00
_cell.angle_beta   90.00
_cell.angle_gamma   90.00
#
_symmetry.space_group_name_H-M   'P 1'
#
loop_
_entity.id
_entity.type
_entity.pdbx_description
1 polymer ?
#
loop_
_entity_poly.entity_id
_entity_poly.type
_entity_poly.pdbx_seq_one_letter_code
_entity_poly.pdbx_strand_id
1 'polypeptide(L)'
;QQQTDRANRFEYLLKQTELFAHFIQPAAQKTPTSPLKMKPGRPRIKKDEKQNLLSVGDYRHRRTEQEEDEELLTESSKTTNVCTRFEESPSYVKWGKLRDYQVRGLNWLISLYENGINGILADEMGLGKTLQTISLLGYMKHYRNIPGPHMVLVPKSTLHNWMNEFKRWVPTLRAVCLIGDKDQRAAFVRDVLLPGEWDVCVTSYEMLIKEKSVFKKFNWRYLVIDEAHRIKNEKSKLSEIVREFKTTNRLLLTGTPLQNNLHELWALLNFLLPDVFNSSEDFDSWFDTNNCLGDQKLVERLHMVLRPFLLRRIKADVEKSLPPKKEVKIYVGLSKMQREWYTRILMKDIDILNSAGKLDKMRLLNILMQLRKCCNHPYLFDGAEPGPPYTTDMHLVTNSGKMVVLDKLLPKLKEQGSRVLIFSQMTRVLDILEDYCMWRNYEYCRLDGQTPHDERQASINAYNELGSSKFVFMLSTRAGGLGINLATADVVILYDSDWNPQVDLQAMDRAHRIGQTKTVRVFRFITDNTVEERIVERAEMKLRLDSIVIQQGKLVDQNLNKLGKDEMLQMIRHGATHVFASKDSEITDEDIDHILERGAKKVRESLKKKQ
;
A
#
# COMPACT_ATOMS: atom_id res chain seq x y z
N GLN A 1 -22.74 -23.61 -12.35
CA GLN A 1 -21.61 -22.69 -12.15
C GLN A 1 -21.44 -22.30 -10.69
N GLN A 2 -22.24 -21.41 -10.07
CA GLN A 2 -21.99 -21.03 -8.66
C GLN A 2 -21.92 -22.20 -7.64
N GLN A 3 -22.77 -23.22 -7.77
CA GLN A 3 -22.70 -24.42 -6.90
C GLN A 3 -21.46 -25.28 -7.18
N THR A 4 -21.05 -25.36 -8.45
CA THR A 4 -19.87 -26.08 -8.92
C THR A 4 -18.58 -25.38 -8.47
N ASP A 5 -18.53 -24.05 -8.61
CA ASP A 5 -17.41 -23.20 -8.15
C ASP A 5 -17.25 -23.29 -6.62
N ARG A 6 -18.37 -23.36 -5.89
CA ARG A 6 -18.39 -23.54 -4.44
C ARG A 6 -17.84 -24.91 -4.04
N ALA A 7 -18.22 -25.98 -4.74
CA ALA A 7 -17.69 -27.33 -4.50
C ALA A 7 -16.19 -27.42 -4.78
N ASN A 8 -15.72 -26.92 -5.92
CA ASN A 8 -14.30 -26.89 -6.29
C ASN A 8 -13.46 -26.09 -5.28
N ARG A 9 -13.99 -24.93 -4.84
CA ARG A 9 -13.38 -24.11 -3.80
C ARG A 9 -13.24 -24.90 -2.50
N PHE A 10 -14.31 -25.54 -2.02
CA PHE A 10 -14.25 -26.32 -0.79
C PHE A 10 -13.28 -27.49 -0.89
N GLU A 11 -13.26 -28.20 -2.02
CA GLU A 11 -12.33 -29.31 -2.24
C GLU A 11 -10.87 -28.84 -2.19
N TYR A 12 -10.56 -27.71 -2.84
CA TYR A 12 -9.22 -27.13 -2.78
C TYR A 12 -8.84 -26.68 -1.37
N LEU A 13 -9.76 -26.03 -0.64
CA LEU A 13 -9.52 -25.59 0.73
C LEU A 13 -9.22 -26.76 1.68
N LEU A 14 -10.00 -27.84 1.57
CA LEU A 14 -9.84 -29.04 2.37
C LEU A 14 -8.51 -29.77 2.08
N LYS A 15 -8.01 -29.72 0.84
CA LYS A 15 -6.70 -30.28 0.47
C LYS A 15 -5.50 -29.51 1.04
N GLN A 16 -5.66 -28.22 1.37
CA GLN A 16 -4.54 -27.36 1.78
C GLN A 16 -4.26 -27.42 3.28
N THR A 17 -5.28 -27.45 4.14
CA THR A 17 -5.09 -27.57 5.61
C THR A 17 -6.32 -28.16 6.31
N GLU A 18 -6.10 -28.94 7.37
CA GLU A 18 -7.18 -29.40 8.30
C GLU A 18 -7.92 -28.23 8.95
N LEU A 19 -7.30 -27.05 9.01
CA LEU A 19 -7.86 -25.82 9.57
C LEU A 19 -9.11 -25.35 8.83
N PHE A 20 -9.16 -25.47 7.51
CA PHE A 20 -10.35 -25.10 6.75
C PHE A 20 -11.53 -26.03 7.07
N ALA A 21 -11.28 -27.31 7.36
CA ALA A 21 -12.33 -28.25 7.74
C ALA A 21 -13.07 -27.80 9.01
N HIS A 22 -12.34 -27.24 9.98
CA HIS A 22 -12.92 -26.72 11.23
C HIS A 22 -13.88 -25.54 11.01
N PHE A 23 -13.60 -24.62 10.08
CA PHE A 23 -14.50 -23.50 9.77
C PHE A 23 -15.66 -23.88 8.84
N ILE A 24 -15.48 -24.93 8.02
CA ILE A 24 -16.50 -25.39 7.06
C ILE A 24 -17.59 -26.22 7.75
N GLN A 25 -17.24 -27.06 8.73
CA GLN A 25 -18.20 -27.96 9.41
C GLN A 25 -19.36 -27.21 10.11
N PRO A 26 -19.15 -26.11 10.85
CA PRO A 26 -20.23 -25.33 11.46
C PRO A 26 -21.04 -24.53 10.44
N ALA A 27 -20.39 -24.02 9.38
CA ALA A 27 -21.03 -23.22 8.35
C ALA A 27 -22.01 -24.04 7.47
N ALA A 28 -21.75 -25.33 7.28
CA ALA A 28 -22.63 -26.25 6.55
C ALA A 28 -23.95 -26.55 7.28
N GLN A 29 -24.01 -26.37 8.60
CA GLN A 29 -25.22 -26.65 9.40
C GLN A 29 -26.21 -25.46 9.45
N LYS A 30 -25.80 -24.25 9.05
CA LYS A 30 -26.64 -23.04 9.04
C LYS A 30 -27.05 -22.65 7.61
N THR A 31 -28.03 -23.34 7.04
CA THR A 31 -28.77 -22.85 5.85
C THR A 31 -30.08 -22.16 6.26
N PRO A 32 -30.50 -21.06 5.59
CA PRO A 32 -31.69 -20.30 5.97
C PRO A 32 -32.98 -21.05 5.65
N THR A 33 -33.89 -21.05 6.62
CA THR A 33 -35.26 -21.55 6.55
C THR A 33 -36.14 -20.64 5.69
N SER A 34 -36.69 -21.15 4.58
CA SER A 34 -38.02 -20.72 4.12
C SER A 34 -38.69 -21.75 3.20
N PRO A 35 -40.04 -21.85 3.21
CA PRO A 35 -40.77 -23.07 2.86
C PRO A 35 -41.32 -23.00 1.44
N LEU A 36 -40.92 -23.91 0.56
CA LEU A 36 -41.62 -24.17 -0.70
C LEU A 36 -41.87 -25.67 -0.84
N LYS A 37 -43.15 -26.04 -0.77
CA LYS A 37 -43.69 -27.39 -0.93
C LYS A 37 -43.39 -27.91 -2.34
N MET A 38 -42.71 -29.05 -2.45
CA MET A 38 -42.83 -29.95 -3.62
C MET A 38 -43.07 -31.38 -3.13
N LYS A 39 -44.03 -32.06 -3.80
CA LYS A 39 -44.61 -33.36 -3.45
C LYS A 39 -43.59 -34.52 -3.59
N PRO A 40 -43.74 -35.62 -2.82
CA PRO A 40 -42.78 -36.72 -2.79
C PRO A 40 -43.01 -37.74 -3.92
N GLY A 41 -41.99 -37.96 -4.75
CA GLY A 41 -41.83 -39.16 -5.58
C GLY A 41 -40.67 -39.98 -5.02
N ARG A 42 -40.95 -41.16 -4.47
CA ARG A 42 -39.97 -42.09 -3.89
C ARG A 42 -39.50 -43.08 -4.97
N PRO A 43 -38.22 -43.50 -4.96
CA PRO A 43 -37.97 -44.93 -4.77
C PRO A 43 -37.17 -45.24 -3.50
N ARG A 44 -37.40 -46.41 -2.93
CA ARG A 44 -36.86 -46.91 -1.66
C ARG A 44 -35.35 -47.20 -1.76
N ILE A 45 -34.56 -46.66 -0.84
CA ILE A 45 -33.23 -47.18 -0.47
C ILE A 45 -33.36 -47.85 0.91
N LYS A 46 -32.74 -49.03 1.06
CA LYS A 46 -32.81 -49.92 2.23
C LYS A 46 -32.26 -49.23 3.48
N LYS A 47 -32.93 -49.45 4.61
CA LYS A 47 -32.43 -49.17 5.96
C LYS A 47 -31.35 -50.19 6.27
N ASP A 48 -30.08 -49.81 6.33
CA ASP A 48 -29.07 -50.52 7.13
C ASP A 48 -27.81 -49.71 7.48
N GLU A 49 -27.67 -48.44 7.08
CA GLU A 49 -26.50 -47.62 7.47
C GLU A 49 -26.78 -46.63 8.62
N LYS A 50 -27.32 -47.11 9.74
CA LYS A 50 -27.51 -46.25 10.93
C LYS A 50 -26.77 -46.70 12.19
N GLN A 51 -25.82 -47.63 12.08
CA GLN A 51 -25.12 -48.18 13.25
C GLN A 51 -23.59 -48.10 13.28
N ASN A 52 -22.91 -47.45 12.32
CA ASN A 52 -21.43 -47.41 12.31
C ASN A 52 -20.80 -46.02 12.52
N LEU A 53 -21.45 -45.11 13.26
CA LEU A 53 -20.89 -43.79 13.61
C LEU A 53 -20.13 -43.75 14.95
N LEU A 54 -19.71 -44.90 15.48
CA LEU A 54 -18.98 -44.99 16.75
C LEU A 54 -17.81 -45.98 16.66
N SER A 55 -16.76 -45.64 15.89
CA SER A 55 -15.41 -46.12 16.17
C SER A 55 -14.38 -45.31 15.38
N VAL A 56 -13.49 -44.63 16.11
CA VAL A 56 -12.25 -44.05 15.58
C VAL A 56 -11.36 -45.21 15.13
N GLY A 57 -11.19 -45.41 13.83
CA GLY A 57 -10.40 -46.48 13.25
C GLY A 57 -10.08 -46.20 11.79
N ASP A 58 -8.83 -46.43 11.42
CA ASP A 58 -8.19 -46.18 10.14
C ASP A 58 -8.84 -47.01 9.02
N TYR A 59 -9.55 -46.39 8.06
CA TYR A 59 -10.12 -47.06 6.90
C TYR A 59 -9.77 -46.34 5.60
N ARG A 60 -8.63 -46.71 5.00
CA ARG A 60 -8.51 -46.66 3.54
C ARG A 60 -9.40 -47.75 2.98
N HIS A 61 -10.64 -47.42 2.65
CA HIS A 61 -11.49 -48.30 1.85
C HIS A 61 -10.81 -48.50 0.48
N ARG A 62 -10.38 -49.73 0.16
CA ARG A 62 -9.93 -50.04 -1.20
C ARG A 62 -11.15 -49.93 -2.11
N ARG A 63 -11.06 -49.07 -3.12
CA ARG A 63 -12.10 -48.89 -4.14
C ARG A 63 -12.30 -50.19 -4.90
N THR A 64 -13.51 -50.40 -5.39
CA THR A 64 -13.82 -51.54 -6.25
C THR A 64 -13.35 -51.27 -7.69
N GLU A 65 -12.99 -52.30 -8.45
CA GLU A 65 -12.54 -52.19 -9.85
C GLU A 65 -13.54 -51.39 -10.72
N GLN A 66 -14.84 -51.56 -10.47
CA GLN A 66 -15.89 -50.78 -11.15
C GLN A 66 -15.92 -49.30 -10.75
N GLU A 67 -15.69 -48.95 -9.49
CA GLU A 67 -15.61 -47.54 -9.06
C GLU A 67 -14.34 -46.87 -9.62
N GLU A 68 -13.24 -47.61 -9.68
CA GLU A 68 -11.96 -47.13 -10.22
C GLU A 68 -12.06 -46.96 -11.75
N ASP A 69 -12.69 -47.90 -12.46
CA ASP A 69 -12.97 -47.80 -13.89
C ASP A 69 -13.97 -46.70 -14.23
N GLU A 70 -15.03 -46.50 -13.44
CA GLU A 70 -15.96 -45.37 -13.62
C GLU A 70 -15.30 -44.01 -13.37
N GLU A 71 -14.37 -43.93 -12.41
CA GLU A 71 -13.58 -42.72 -12.15
C GLU A 71 -12.57 -42.48 -13.28
N LEU A 72 -11.87 -43.50 -13.77
CA LEU A 72 -10.96 -43.41 -14.92
C LEU A 72 -11.72 -43.08 -16.22
N LEU A 73 -12.93 -43.59 -16.41
CA LEU A 73 -13.83 -43.24 -17.51
C LEU A 73 -14.34 -41.79 -17.38
N THR A 74 -14.62 -41.31 -16.16
CA THR A 74 -15.00 -39.90 -15.93
C THR A 74 -13.80 -38.94 -15.99
N GLU A 75 -12.59 -39.37 -15.65
CA GLU A 75 -11.34 -38.62 -15.84
C GLU A 75 -10.94 -38.53 -17.31
N SER A 76 -11.15 -39.59 -18.10
CA SER A 76 -10.96 -39.57 -19.55
C SER A 76 -12.06 -38.81 -20.30
N SER A 77 -13.28 -38.75 -19.76
CA SER A 77 -14.40 -37.96 -20.31
C SER A 77 -14.38 -36.48 -19.91
N LYS A 78 -13.81 -36.14 -18.74
CA LYS A 78 -13.43 -34.77 -18.40
C LYS A 78 -12.27 -34.41 -19.31
N THR A 79 -12.58 -33.86 -20.50
CA THR A 79 -11.62 -33.11 -21.32
C THR A 79 -10.66 -32.41 -20.39
N THR A 80 -9.39 -32.84 -20.39
CA THR A 80 -8.29 -32.29 -19.58
C THR A 80 -8.60 -30.84 -19.25
N ASN A 81 -8.85 -30.50 -17.98
CA ASN A 81 -8.84 -29.11 -17.56
C ASN A 81 -7.41 -28.63 -17.86
N VAL A 82 -7.18 -28.15 -19.08
CA VAL A 82 -5.90 -27.65 -19.54
C VAL A 82 -5.65 -26.45 -18.66
N CYS A 83 -4.90 -26.66 -17.58
CA CYS A 83 -4.39 -25.61 -16.73
C CYS A 83 -3.52 -24.77 -17.66
N THR A 84 -4.11 -23.71 -18.18
CA THR A 84 -3.48 -22.89 -19.20
C THR A 84 -2.36 -22.15 -18.50
N ARG A 85 -1.14 -22.65 -18.72
CA ARG A 85 0.07 -22.14 -18.11
C ARG A 85 0.91 -21.50 -19.20
N PHE A 86 1.21 -20.23 -19.00
CA PHE A 86 2.08 -19.48 -19.89
C PHE A 86 3.54 -19.70 -19.47
N GLU A 87 4.39 -20.12 -20.40
CA GLU A 87 5.85 -20.11 -20.20
C GLU A 87 6.45 -18.75 -20.52
N GLU A 88 5.87 -18.06 -21.50
CA GLU A 88 6.26 -16.72 -21.94
C GLU A 88 5.11 -15.70 -21.81
N SER A 89 5.40 -14.45 -22.14
CA SER A 89 4.38 -13.40 -22.20
C SER A 89 3.24 -13.77 -23.18
N PRO A 90 1.96 -13.72 -22.78
CA PRO A 90 0.84 -14.04 -23.65
C PRO A 90 0.76 -13.14 -24.88
N SER A 91 0.30 -13.69 -26.01
CA SER A 91 0.25 -13.01 -27.31
C SER A 91 -0.68 -11.79 -27.37
N TYR A 92 -1.66 -11.71 -26.48
CA TYR A 92 -2.59 -10.58 -26.37
C TYR A 92 -1.99 -9.39 -25.60
N VAL A 93 -0.89 -9.57 -24.88
CA VAL A 93 -0.13 -8.48 -24.28
C VAL A 93 0.71 -7.82 -25.38
N LYS A 94 0.45 -6.55 -25.67
CA LYS A 94 1.09 -5.78 -26.74
C LYS A 94 2.08 -4.76 -26.19
N TRP A 95 2.97 -4.29 -27.07
CA TRP A 95 3.91 -3.18 -26.80
C TRP A 95 4.87 -3.41 -25.62
N GLY A 96 5.15 -4.69 -25.33
CA GLY A 96 6.20 -5.19 -24.44
C GLY A 96 5.95 -6.65 -24.04
N LYS A 97 6.76 -7.17 -23.12
CA LYS A 97 6.63 -8.54 -22.60
C LYS A 97 6.52 -8.54 -21.08
N LEU A 98 5.75 -9.48 -20.53
CA LEU A 98 5.80 -9.80 -19.11
C LEU A 98 7.18 -10.33 -18.74
N ARG A 99 7.70 -9.92 -17.59
CA ARG A 99 8.90 -10.51 -16.98
C ARG A 99 8.58 -11.89 -16.42
N ASP A 100 9.58 -12.76 -16.24
CA ASP A 100 9.38 -14.15 -15.80
C ASP A 100 8.61 -14.26 -14.48
N TYR A 101 8.89 -13.38 -13.52
CA TYR A 101 8.12 -13.35 -12.29
C TYR A 101 6.68 -12.89 -12.54
N GLN A 102 6.44 -11.95 -13.46
CA GLN A 102 5.08 -11.53 -13.82
C GLN A 102 4.30 -12.64 -14.53
N VAL A 103 4.95 -13.43 -15.38
CA VAL A 103 4.36 -14.64 -15.99
C VAL A 103 4.01 -15.66 -14.92
N ARG A 104 4.92 -15.93 -13.97
CA ARG A 104 4.62 -16.78 -12.79
C ARG A 104 3.46 -16.23 -11.96
N GLY A 105 3.37 -14.91 -11.80
CA GLY A 105 2.28 -14.25 -11.09
C GLY A 105 0.94 -14.36 -11.83
N LEU A 106 0.95 -14.21 -13.16
CA LEU A 106 -0.21 -14.46 -14.02
C LEU A 106 -0.69 -15.91 -13.90
N ASN A 107 0.21 -16.88 -13.99
CA ASN A 107 -0.13 -18.30 -13.84
C ASN A 107 -0.71 -18.61 -12.45
N TRP A 108 -0.19 -17.96 -11.41
CA TRP A 108 -0.76 -18.07 -10.07
C TRP A 108 -2.18 -17.50 -10.02
N LEU A 109 -2.44 -16.33 -10.62
CA LEU A 109 -3.78 -15.74 -10.71
C LEU A 109 -4.75 -16.63 -11.51
N ILE A 110 -4.28 -17.25 -12.60
CA ILE A 110 -5.06 -18.21 -13.40
C ILE A 110 -5.39 -19.43 -12.55
N SER A 111 -4.42 -19.99 -11.82
CA SER A 111 -4.65 -21.12 -10.93
C SER A 111 -5.71 -20.82 -9.86
N LEU A 112 -5.71 -19.62 -9.28
CA LEU A 112 -6.77 -19.19 -8.37
C LEU A 112 -8.14 -19.17 -9.06
N TYR A 113 -8.21 -18.64 -10.27
CA TYR A 113 -9.45 -18.60 -11.06
C TYR A 113 -10.02 -20.00 -11.33
N GLU A 114 -9.19 -20.93 -11.82
CA GLU A 114 -9.62 -22.30 -12.13
C GLU A 114 -10.15 -23.05 -10.91
N ASN A 115 -9.56 -22.78 -9.74
CA ASN A 115 -10.00 -23.36 -8.47
C ASN A 115 -11.20 -22.63 -7.85
N GLY A 116 -11.67 -21.54 -8.46
CA GLY A 116 -12.78 -20.72 -7.96
C GLY A 116 -12.44 -19.93 -6.70
N ILE A 117 -11.16 -19.58 -6.51
CA ILE A 117 -10.62 -18.96 -5.30
C ILE A 117 -10.27 -17.49 -5.54
N ASN A 118 -10.45 -16.69 -4.49
CA ASN A 118 -10.09 -15.28 -4.48
C ASN A 118 -8.64 -15.07 -4.02
N GLY A 119 -7.99 -14.01 -4.49
CA GLY A 119 -6.55 -13.81 -4.28
C GLY A 119 -6.17 -12.45 -3.71
N ILE A 120 -5.00 -12.41 -3.08
CA ILE A 120 -4.27 -11.21 -2.67
C ILE A 120 -2.93 -11.17 -3.40
N LEU A 121 -2.78 -10.21 -4.32
CA LEU A 121 -1.50 -9.90 -4.93
C LEU A 121 -0.80 -8.81 -4.09
N ALA A 122 0.11 -9.27 -3.24
CA ALA A 122 0.82 -8.48 -2.23
C ALA A 122 2.31 -8.22 -2.57
N ASP A 123 2.67 -8.32 -3.86
CA ASP A 123 4.00 -7.97 -4.36
C ASP A 123 4.43 -6.54 -3.93
N GLU A 124 5.72 -6.36 -3.71
CA GLU A 124 6.31 -5.04 -3.42
C GLU A 124 5.92 -4.00 -4.49
N MET A 125 5.77 -2.74 -4.06
CA MET A 125 5.41 -1.64 -4.95
C MET A 125 6.42 -1.52 -6.09
N GLY A 126 5.96 -1.32 -7.32
CA GLY A 126 6.84 -1.22 -8.49
C GLY A 126 7.10 -2.53 -9.25
N LEU A 127 6.65 -3.69 -8.75
CA LEU A 127 6.74 -4.99 -9.46
C LEU A 127 5.67 -5.19 -10.56
N GLY A 128 4.86 -4.18 -10.88
CA GLY A 128 3.89 -4.24 -11.98
C GLY A 128 2.64 -5.07 -11.67
N LYS A 129 2.05 -4.91 -10.49
CA LYS A 129 0.77 -5.53 -10.11
C LYS A 129 -0.35 -5.20 -11.11
N THR A 130 -0.43 -3.96 -11.57
CA THR A 130 -1.38 -3.51 -12.60
C THR A 130 -1.28 -4.34 -13.87
N LEU A 131 -0.06 -4.55 -14.39
CA LEU A 131 0.17 -5.34 -15.59
C LEU A 131 -0.21 -6.82 -15.40
N GLN A 132 0.11 -7.42 -14.25
CA GLN A 132 -0.31 -8.79 -13.92
C GLN A 132 -1.85 -8.91 -13.91
N THR A 133 -2.54 -7.94 -13.30
CA THR A 133 -4.01 -7.91 -13.24
C THR A 133 -4.65 -7.68 -14.60
N ILE A 134 -4.14 -6.75 -15.41
CA ILE A 134 -4.64 -6.52 -16.79
C ILE A 134 -4.42 -7.78 -17.63
N SER A 135 -3.29 -8.48 -17.45
CA SER A 135 -3.00 -9.72 -18.16
C SER A 135 -3.96 -10.85 -17.77
N LEU A 136 -4.40 -10.91 -16.50
CA LEU A 136 -5.44 -11.82 -16.04
C LEU A 136 -6.79 -11.52 -16.73
N LEU A 137 -7.21 -10.26 -16.78
CA LEU A 137 -8.44 -9.88 -17.48
C LEU A 137 -8.35 -10.13 -18.99
N GLY A 138 -7.16 -10.00 -19.57
CA GLY A 138 -6.89 -10.37 -20.96
C GLY A 138 -7.04 -11.89 -21.18
N TYR A 139 -6.54 -12.71 -20.26
CA TYR A 139 -6.74 -14.16 -20.28
C TYR A 139 -8.22 -14.53 -20.24
N MET A 140 -8.99 -13.87 -19.36
CA MET A 140 -10.45 -14.06 -19.28
C MET A 140 -11.14 -13.84 -20.62
N LYS A 141 -10.78 -12.76 -21.32
CA LYS A 141 -11.36 -12.44 -22.63
C LYS A 141 -10.92 -13.41 -23.73
N HIS A 142 -9.62 -13.66 -23.86
CA HIS A 142 -9.06 -14.35 -25.04
C HIS A 142 -9.05 -15.87 -24.92
N TYR A 143 -8.86 -16.42 -23.72
CA TYR A 143 -8.78 -17.88 -23.51
C TYR A 143 -10.06 -18.45 -22.92
N ARG A 144 -10.74 -17.72 -22.04
CA ARG A 144 -12.00 -18.16 -21.41
C ARG A 144 -13.25 -17.63 -22.08
N ASN A 145 -13.11 -16.75 -23.08
CA ASN A 145 -14.22 -16.10 -23.78
C ASN A 145 -15.22 -15.38 -22.84
N ILE A 146 -14.68 -14.80 -21.75
CA ILE A 146 -15.43 -14.03 -20.75
C ILE A 146 -14.86 -12.61 -20.74
N PRO A 147 -15.39 -11.68 -21.56
CA PRO A 147 -14.86 -10.32 -21.67
C PRO A 147 -15.22 -9.41 -20.49
N GLY A 148 -16.30 -9.70 -19.74
CA GLY A 148 -16.76 -8.84 -18.65
C GLY A 148 -18.16 -9.22 -18.11
N PRO A 149 -18.78 -8.36 -17.30
CA PRO A 149 -18.26 -7.08 -16.82
C PRO A 149 -17.28 -7.25 -15.65
N HIS A 150 -16.15 -6.54 -15.69
CA HIS A 150 -15.16 -6.47 -14.61
C HIS A 150 -15.13 -5.09 -13.96
N MET A 151 -14.99 -5.03 -12.64
CA MET A 151 -14.86 -3.77 -11.88
C MET A 151 -13.45 -3.64 -11.31
N VAL A 152 -12.83 -2.47 -11.49
CA VAL A 152 -11.53 -2.13 -10.91
C VAL A 152 -11.69 -0.88 -10.05
N LEU A 153 -11.53 -1.05 -8.73
CA LEU A 153 -11.59 0.02 -7.74
C LEU A 153 -10.19 0.51 -7.41
N VAL A 154 -9.94 1.79 -7.61
CA VAL A 154 -8.60 2.37 -7.46
C VAL A 154 -8.65 3.74 -6.77
N PRO A 155 -7.58 4.19 -6.11
CA PRO A 155 -7.47 5.58 -5.67
C PRO A 155 -7.67 6.56 -6.84
N LYS A 156 -8.31 7.71 -6.59
CA LYS A 156 -8.59 8.72 -7.63
C LYS A 156 -7.34 9.12 -8.44
N SER A 157 -6.17 9.11 -7.81
CA SER A 157 -4.89 9.44 -8.42
C SER A 157 -4.36 8.43 -9.44
N THR A 158 -4.71 7.15 -9.31
CA THR A 158 -4.19 6.07 -10.17
C THR A 158 -5.14 5.71 -11.31
N LEU A 159 -6.35 6.28 -11.34
CA LEU A 159 -7.36 6.06 -12.39
C LEU A 159 -6.79 6.16 -13.79
N HIS A 160 -6.10 7.27 -14.08
CA HIS A 160 -5.55 7.52 -15.41
C HIS A 160 -4.40 6.57 -15.74
N ASN A 161 -3.57 6.24 -14.76
CA ASN A 161 -2.54 5.23 -14.93
C ASN A 161 -3.17 3.89 -15.33
N TRP A 162 -4.20 3.42 -14.63
CA TRP A 162 -4.92 2.20 -14.99
C TRP A 162 -5.50 2.25 -16.40
N MET A 163 -6.16 3.35 -16.78
CA MET A 163 -6.72 3.53 -18.13
C MET A 163 -5.65 3.51 -19.22
N ASN A 164 -4.51 4.16 -18.98
CA ASN A 164 -3.38 4.17 -19.91
C ASN A 164 -2.75 2.79 -20.04
N GLU A 165 -2.60 2.06 -18.93
CA GLU A 165 -2.06 0.70 -18.92
C GLU A 165 -3.00 -0.29 -19.64
N PHE A 166 -4.33 -0.15 -19.52
CA PHE A 166 -5.29 -0.93 -20.32
C PHE A 166 -5.10 -0.67 -21.82
N LYS A 167 -5.07 0.59 -22.23
CA LYS A 167 -4.87 0.99 -23.63
C LYS A 167 -3.52 0.51 -24.18
N ARG A 168 -2.47 0.55 -23.36
CA ARG A 168 -1.11 0.16 -23.73
C ARG A 168 -0.98 -1.35 -23.86
N TRP A 169 -1.32 -2.11 -22.82
CA TRP A 169 -0.96 -3.52 -22.73
C TRP A 169 -1.97 -4.44 -23.41
N VAL A 170 -3.27 -4.16 -23.28
CA VAL A 170 -4.33 -5.01 -23.82
C VAL A 170 -5.40 -4.11 -24.46
N PRO A 171 -5.11 -3.49 -25.61
CA PRO A 171 -6.03 -2.55 -26.27
C PRO A 171 -7.35 -3.19 -26.71
N THR A 172 -7.38 -4.53 -26.80
CA THR A 172 -8.61 -5.28 -27.09
C THR A 172 -9.63 -5.19 -25.96
N LEU A 173 -9.23 -4.92 -24.72
CA LEU A 173 -10.14 -4.75 -23.59
C LEU A 173 -10.71 -3.33 -23.59
N ARG A 174 -12.04 -3.21 -23.72
CA ARG A 174 -12.73 -1.92 -23.68
C ARG A 174 -12.89 -1.45 -22.23
N ALA A 175 -11.92 -0.67 -21.75
CA ALA A 175 -11.97 -0.05 -20.44
C ALA A 175 -12.69 1.30 -20.48
N VAL A 176 -13.61 1.52 -19.53
CA VAL A 176 -14.34 2.78 -19.35
C VAL A 176 -14.12 3.30 -17.92
N CYS A 177 -14.12 4.63 -17.73
CA CYS A 177 -13.82 5.26 -16.46
C CYS A 177 -14.98 6.14 -15.99
N LEU A 178 -15.55 5.84 -14.82
CA LEU A 178 -16.59 6.67 -14.21
C LEU A 178 -15.98 7.76 -13.33
N ILE A 179 -15.90 8.98 -13.87
CA ILE A 179 -15.51 10.20 -13.15
C ILE A 179 -16.41 11.36 -13.57
N GLY A 180 -16.29 12.50 -12.88
CA GLY A 180 -16.96 13.74 -13.27
C GLY A 180 -18.00 14.24 -12.28
N ASP A 181 -18.59 15.39 -12.61
CA ASP A 181 -19.66 16.01 -11.86
C ASP A 181 -20.98 15.23 -11.99
N LYS A 182 -22.07 15.75 -11.38
CA LYS A 182 -23.34 15.01 -11.33
C LYS A 182 -23.94 14.78 -12.72
N ASP A 183 -23.82 15.75 -13.60
CA ASP A 183 -24.47 15.72 -14.91
C ASP A 183 -23.66 14.86 -15.90
N GLN A 184 -22.33 14.99 -15.88
CA GLN A 184 -21.42 14.11 -16.62
C GLN A 184 -21.61 12.64 -16.22
N ARG A 185 -21.75 12.36 -14.91
CA ARG A 185 -22.02 11.00 -14.44
C ARG A 185 -23.36 10.47 -14.92
N ALA A 186 -24.42 11.27 -14.85
CA ALA A 186 -25.76 10.85 -15.28
C ALA A 186 -25.78 10.52 -16.78
N ALA A 187 -25.15 11.36 -17.60
CA ALA A 187 -24.98 11.10 -19.03
C ALA A 187 -24.16 9.83 -19.28
N PHE A 188 -23.00 9.69 -18.64
CA PHE A 188 -22.15 8.51 -18.80
C PHE A 188 -22.84 7.20 -18.37
N VAL A 189 -23.59 7.22 -17.28
CA VAL A 189 -24.34 6.04 -16.82
C VAL A 189 -25.38 5.63 -17.86
N ARG A 190 -26.13 6.59 -18.41
CA ARG A 190 -27.16 6.35 -19.41
C ARG A 190 -26.59 5.89 -20.75
N ASP A 191 -25.55 6.56 -21.23
CA ASP A 191 -25.07 6.44 -22.61
C ASP A 191 -23.94 5.41 -22.77
N VAL A 192 -23.20 5.10 -21.70
CA VAL A 192 -22.04 4.19 -21.75
C VAL A 192 -22.22 2.99 -20.83
N LEU A 193 -22.57 3.21 -19.56
CA LEU A 193 -22.53 2.14 -18.56
C LEU A 193 -23.69 1.14 -18.71
N LEU A 194 -24.93 1.62 -18.84
CA LEU A 194 -26.12 0.78 -18.97
C LEU A 194 -26.22 0.00 -20.30
N PRO A 195 -25.82 0.55 -21.47
CA PRO A 195 -25.79 -0.21 -22.72
C PRO A 195 -24.86 -1.42 -22.69
N GLY A 196 -23.85 -1.43 -21.82
CA GLY A 196 -23.01 -2.61 -21.59
C GLY A 196 -21.99 -2.90 -22.69
N GLU A 197 -21.71 -1.95 -23.60
CA GLU A 197 -20.71 -2.09 -24.66
C GLU A 197 -19.26 -1.88 -24.17
N TRP A 198 -18.93 -2.46 -23.02
CA TRP A 198 -17.62 -2.33 -22.38
C TRP A 198 -17.26 -3.61 -21.61
N ASP A 199 -15.97 -3.79 -21.36
CA ASP A 199 -15.43 -5.00 -20.73
C ASP A 199 -15.07 -4.73 -19.25
N VAL A 200 -14.44 -3.58 -19.01
CA VAL A 200 -13.91 -3.18 -17.69
C VAL A 200 -14.40 -1.78 -17.30
N CYS A 201 -14.95 -1.64 -16.10
CA CYS A 201 -15.27 -0.35 -15.50
C CYS A 201 -14.24 -0.02 -14.39
N VAL A 202 -13.47 1.05 -14.60
CA VAL A 202 -12.52 1.59 -13.62
C VAL A 202 -13.17 2.77 -12.90
N THR A 203 -13.15 2.77 -11.56
CA THR A 203 -13.78 3.82 -10.76
C THR A 203 -13.06 4.07 -9.43
N SER A 204 -13.27 5.23 -8.82
CA SER A 204 -12.76 5.55 -7.49
C SER A 204 -13.68 5.07 -6.36
N TYR A 205 -13.13 4.94 -5.16
CA TYR A 205 -13.91 4.56 -3.96
C TYR A 205 -15.03 5.56 -3.66
N GLU A 206 -14.80 6.85 -3.85
CA GLU A 206 -15.80 7.89 -3.59
C GLU A 206 -16.97 7.79 -4.57
N MET A 207 -16.69 7.47 -5.84
CA MET A 207 -17.72 7.34 -6.88
C MET A 207 -18.59 6.10 -6.65
N LEU A 208 -17.99 5.02 -6.17
CA LEU A 208 -18.72 3.81 -5.81
C LEU A 208 -19.73 4.05 -4.68
N ILE A 209 -19.38 4.88 -3.68
CA ILE A 209 -20.31 5.24 -2.61
C ILE A 209 -21.48 6.07 -3.15
N LYS A 210 -21.22 7.00 -4.06
CA LYS A 210 -22.24 7.88 -4.67
C LYS A 210 -23.19 7.12 -5.59
N GLU A 211 -22.67 6.27 -6.45
CA GLU A 211 -23.42 5.61 -7.53
C GLU A 211 -23.72 4.12 -7.24
N LYS A 212 -23.75 3.72 -5.96
CA LYS A 212 -23.92 2.31 -5.53
C LYS A 212 -25.15 1.63 -6.14
N SER A 213 -26.24 2.36 -6.35
CA SER A 213 -27.49 1.83 -6.92
C SER A 213 -27.33 1.35 -8.36
N VAL A 214 -26.44 1.98 -9.12
CA VAL A 214 -26.13 1.59 -10.50
C VAL A 214 -25.24 0.35 -10.51
N PHE A 215 -24.16 0.36 -9.72
CA PHE A 215 -23.21 -0.77 -9.64
C PHE A 215 -23.85 -2.07 -9.14
N LYS A 216 -24.89 -2.00 -8.29
CA LYS A 216 -25.65 -3.17 -7.81
C LYS A 216 -26.45 -3.90 -8.90
N LYS A 217 -26.72 -3.25 -10.04
CA LYS A 217 -27.49 -3.86 -11.14
C LYS A 217 -26.69 -4.89 -11.92
N PHE A 218 -25.37 -4.83 -11.86
CA PHE A 218 -24.47 -5.70 -12.62
C PHE A 218 -24.04 -6.92 -11.79
N ASN A 219 -23.88 -8.06 -12.47
CA ASN A 219 -23.23 -9.24 -11.92
C ASN A 219 -21.77 -9.25 -12.37
N TRP A 220 -20.88 -8.88 -11.47
CA TRP A 220 -19.47 -8.68 -11.78
C TRP A 220 -18.71 -10.01 -11.82
N ARG A 221 -17.90 -10.20 -12.87
CA ARG A 221 -17.04 -11.39 -13.01
C ARG A 221 -15.82 -11.31 -12.11
N TYR A 222 -15.12 -10.17 -12.17
CA TYR A 222 -14.06 -9.84 -11.24
C TYR A 222 -14.33 -8.50 -10.58
N LEU A 223 -14.06 -8.45 -9.29
CA LEU A 223 -13.87 -7.23 -8.53
C LEU A 223 -12.41 -7.14 -8.13
N VAL A 224 -11.68 -6.21 -8.75
CA VAL A 224 -10.30 -5.89 -8.42
C VAL A 224 -10.30 -4.66 -7.53
N ILE A 225 -9.59 -4.71 -6.41
CA ILE A 225 -9.43 -3.56 -5.52
C ILE A 225 -7.94 -3.28 -5.37
N ASP A 226 -7.49 -2.17 -5.94
CA ASP A 226 -6.15 -1.65 -5.74
C ASP A 226 -6.01 -1.06 -4.33
N GLU A 227 -4.79 -0.95 -3.80
CA GLU A 227 -4.51 -0.39 -2.46
C GLU A 227 -5.49 -0.85 -1.36
N ALA A 228 -5.65 -2.17 -1.23
CA ALA A 228 -6.63 -2.83 -0.36
C ALA A 228 -6.55 -2.43 1.13
N HIS A 229 -5.49 -1.73 1.55
CA HIS A 229 -5.37 -1.10 2.86
C HIS A 229 -6.54 -0.14 3.18
N ARG A 230 -7.30 0.32 2.17
CA ARG A 230 -8.51 1.13 2.36
C ARG A 230 -9.72 0.36 2.91
N ILE A 231 -9.72 -0.97 2.84
CA ILE A 231 -10.85 -1.86 3.23
C ILE A 231 -10.57 -2.58 4.56
N LYS A 232 -9.46 -2.25 5.24
CA LYS A 232 -9.06 -2.85 6.52
C LYS A 232 -10.13 -2.78 7.62
N ASN A 233 -10.98 -1.75 7.60
CA ASN A 233 -12.03 -1.57 8.59
C ASN A 233 -13.37 -2.07 8.04
N GLU A 234 -13.88 -3.16 8.62
CA GLU A 234 -15.17 -3.75 8.26
C GLU A 234 -16.35 -2.78 8.43
N LYS A 235 -16.30 -1.92 9.46
CA LYS A 235 -17.33 -0.90 9.77
C LYS A 235 -17.24 0.33 8.85
N SER A 236 -16.30 0.33 7.91
CA SER A 236 -16.24 1.40 6.92
C SER A 236 -17.39 1.25 5.93
N LYS A 237 -18.05 2.37 5.61
CA LYS A 237 -19.11 2.42 4.58
C LYS A 237 -18.67 1.81 3.25
N LEU A 238 -17.38 1.95 2.91
CA LEU A 238 -16.81 1.34 1.71
C LEU A 238 -16.85 -0.19 1.78
N SER A 239 -16.35 -0.78 2.88
CA SER A 239 -16.36 -2.23 3.08
C SER A 239 -17.78 -2.80 3.03
N GLU A 240 -18.73 -2.13 3.71
CA GLU A 240 -20.15 -2.53 3.70
C GLU A 240 -20.72 -2.55 2.28
N ILE A 241 -20.58 -1.46 1.52
CA ILE A 241 -21.14 -1.36 0.16
C ILE A 241 -20.49 -2.38 -0.77
N VAL A 242 -19.18 -2.56 -0.69
CA VAL A 242 -18.47 -3.48 -1.59
C VAL A 242 -18.90 -4.94 -1.35
N ARG A 243 -19.21 -5.30 -0.09
CA ARG A 243 -19.73 -6.63 0.27
C ARG A 243 -21.14 -6.90 -0.30
N GLU A 244 -21.94 -5.86 -0.56
CA GLU A 244 -23.28 -6.00 -1.15
C GLU A 244 -23.25 -6.35 -2.65
N PHE A 245 -22.11 -6.22 -3.34
CA PHE A 245 -22.05 -6.48 -4.77
C PHE A 245 -21.94 -7.97 -5.13
N LYS A 246 -22.73 -8.36 -6.14
CA LYS A 246 -22.69 -9.69 -6.73
C LYS A 246 -21.40 -9.84 -7.55
N THR A 247 -20.49 -10.66 -7.06
CA THR A 247 -19.16 -10.89 -7.64
C THR A 247 -18.86 -12.39 -7.71
N THR A 248 -18.32 -12.86 -8.83
CA THR A 248 -17.83 -14.25 -8.94
C THR A 248 -16.48 -14.40 -8.24
N ASN A 249 -15.49 -13.60 -8.65
CA ASN A 249 -14.17 -13.59 -8.06
C ASN A 249 -13.74 -12.19 -7.60
N ARG A 250 -12.84 -12.15 -6.61
CA ARG A 250 -12.30 -10.94 -5.99
C ARG A 250 -10.78 -11.03 -5.96
N LEU A 251 -10.14 -9.92 -6.32
CA LEU A 251 -8.69 -9.78 -6.29
C LEU A 251 -8.32 -8.52 -5.52
N LEU A 252 -7.56 -8.69 -4.45
CA LEU A 252 -7.02 -7.58 -3.66
C LEU A 252 -5.59 -7.31 -4.07
N LEU A 253 -5.24 -6.05 -4.36
CA LEU A 253 -3.88 -5.63 -4.63
C LEU A 253 -3.39 -4.79 -3.45
N THR A 254 -2.21 -5.11 -2.94
CA THR A 254 -1.57 -4.28 -1.91
C THR A 254 -0.07 -4.23 -2.14
N GLY A 255 0.54 -3.07 -1.89
CA GLY A 255 2.00 -2.93 -1.82
C GLY A 255 2.53 -3.07 -0.40
N THR A 256 1.67 -2.89 0.60
CA THR A 256 2.05 -2.94 2.01
C THR A 256 1.84 -4.33 2.58
N PRO A 257 2.73 -4.78 3.49
CA PRO A 257 2.49 -6.01 4.24
C PRO A 257 1.16 -5.94 5.00
N LEU A 258 0.51 -7.10 5.11
CA LEU A 258 -0.59 -7.28 6.04
C LEU A 258 -0.06 -6.94 7.43
N GLN A 259 -0.65 -5.95 8.07
CA GLN A 259 -0.25 -5.54 9.42
C GLN A 259 -0.73 -6.60 10.40
N ASN A 260 0.01 -6.84 11.48
CA ASN A 260 -0.29 -7.87 12.48
C ASN A 260 -1.47 -7.50 13.40
N ASN A 261 -2.61 -7.20 12.78
CA ASN A 261 -3.89 -7.10 13.41
C ASN A 261 -4.74 -8.31 12.98
N LEU A 262 -5.03 -9.21 13.93
CA LEU A 262 -5.90 -10.37 13.70
C LEU A 262 -7.24 -9.95 13.11
N HIS A 263 -7.81 -8.85 13.60
CA HIS A 263 -9.09 -8.34 13.12
C HIS A 263 -9.02 -7.77 11.69
N GLU A 264 -7.89 -7.16 11.30
CA GLU A 264 -7.67 -6.72 9.91
C GLU A 264 -7.53 -7.94 8.98
N LEU A 265 -6.79 -8.94 9.45
CA LEU A 265 -6.57 -10.16 8.70
C LEU A 265 -7.89 -10.90 8.48
N TRP A 266 -8.71 -11.01 9.52
CA TRP A 266 -10.07 -11.52 9.42
C TRP A 266 -10.90 -10.71 8.45
N ALA A 267 -10.87 -9.38 8.53
CA ALA A 267 -11.67 -8.53 7.62
C ALA A 267 -11.32 -8.78 6.15
N LEU A 268 -10.05 -9.04 5.84
CA LEU A 268 -9.58 -9.39 4.50
C LEU A 268 -9.96 -10.83 4.11
N LEU A 269 -9.83 -11.79 5.02
CA LEU A 269 -10.23 -13.18 4.80
C LEU A 269 -11.74 -13.32 4.60
N ASN A 270 -12.56 -12.66 5.43
CA ASN A 270 -14.00 -12.52 5.26
C ASN A 270 -14.33 -11.88 3.90
N PHE A 271 -13.57 -10.87 3.48
CA PHE A 271 -13.82 -10.25 2.19
C PHE A 271 -13.57 -11.20 1.01
N LEU A 272 -12.55 -12.05 1.10
CA LEU A 272 -12.22 -13.06 0.08
C LEU A 272 -13.13 -14.28 0.16
N LEU A 273 -13.48 -14.74 1.35
CA LEU A 273 -14.22 -15.98 1.59
C LEU A 273 -15.33 -15.72 2.63
N PRO A 274 -16.37 -14.95 2.28
CA PRO A 274 -17.41 -14.57 3.24
C PRO A 274 -18.21 -15.77 3.74
N ASP A 275 -18.32 -16.82 2.91
CA ASP A 275 -19.04 -18.05 3.26
C ASP A 275 -18.32 -18.91 4.32
N VAL A 276 -17.00 -18.73 4.46
CA VAL A 276 -16.16 -19.49 5.40
C VAL A 276 -15.90 -18.70 6.66
N PHE A 277 -15.62 -17.40 6.54
CA PHE A 277 -15.24 -16.53 7.65
C PHE A 277 -16.35 -15.51 7.96
N ASN A 278 -17.54 -15.96 8.35
CA ASN A 278 -18.71 -15.08 8.53
C ASN A 278 -18.76 -14.34 9.89
N SER A 279 -18.12 -14.86 10.93
CA SER A 279 -18.11 -14.33 12.28
C SER A 279 -16.71 -13.89 12.70
N SER A 280 -16.57 -12.66 13.19
CA SER A 280 -15.33 -12.17 13.80
C SER A 280 -15.12 -12.78 15.18
N GLU A 281 -16.19 -12.97 15.95
CA GLU A 281 -16.15 -13.55 17.29
C GLU A 281 -15.68 -15.01 17.27
N ASP A 282 -16.11 -15.79 16.27
CA ASP A 282 -15.66 -17.19 16.10
C ASP A 282 -14.18 -17.24 15.71
N PHE A 283 -13.72 -16.26 14.93
CA PHE A 283 -12.31 -16.14 14.58
C PHE A 283 -11.50 -15.72 15.80
N ASP A 284 -11.86 -14.62 16.47
CA ASP A 284 -11.17 -14.09 17.64
C ASP A 284 -11.16 -15.11 18.80
N SER A 285 -12.26 -15.81 19.07
CA SER A 285 -12.29 -16.89 20.06
C SER A 285 -11.37 -18.06 19.68
N TRP A 286 -11.33 -18.46 18.40
CA TRP A 286 -10.37 -19.46 17.93
C TRP A 286 -8.92 -19.04 18.20
N PHE A 287 -8.62 -17.73 18.17
CA PHE A 287 -7.32 -17.18 18.57
C PHE A 287 -7.16 -17.01 20.09
N ASP A 288 -8.23 -16.73 20.83
CA ASP A 288 -8.20 -16.39 22.26
C ASP A 288 -8.29 -17.61 23.19
N THR A 289 -8.75 -18.78 22.73
CA THR A 289 -9.16 -19.90 23.62
C THR A 289 -7.99 -20.61 24.36
N ASN A 290 -6.72 -20.26 24.17
CA ASN A 290 -5.62 -20.84 24.97
C ASN A 290 -4.40 -19.92 25.12
N ASN A 291 -4.43 -18.91 26.01
CA ASN A 291 -3.22 -18.18 26.47
C ASN A 291 -2.17 -17.84 25.38
N CYS A 292 -2.62 -17.26 24.26
CA CYS A 292 -1.83 -17.07 23.03
C CYS A 292 -1.10 -15.71 22.95
N LEU A 293 -0.75 -15.10 24.09
CA LEU A 293 0.16 -13.96 24.12
C LEU A 293 1.61 -14.45 24.03
N GLY A 294 2.11 -14.67 22.81
CA GLY A 294 3.53 -14.94 22.56
C GLY A 294 3.86 -16.18 21.73
N ASP A 295 2.86 -16.95 21.27
CA ASP A 295 3.11 -18.22 20.61
C ASP A 295 3.34 -18.04 19.09
N GLN A 296 4.61 -18.00 18.68
CA GLN A 296 5.04 -17.87 17.26
C GLN A 296 4.38 -18.93 16.36
N LYS A 297 4.07 -20.11 16.92
CA LYS A 297 3.44 -21.23 16.20
C LYS A 297 2.05 -20.89 15.67
N LEU A 298 1.28 -20.03 16.34
CA LEU A 298 -0.09 -19.69 15.91
C LEU A 298 -0.08 -18.78 14.68
N VAL A 299 0.87 -17.87 14.63
CA VAL A 299 1.01 -16.94 13.51
C VAL A 299 1.65 -17.63 12.31
N GLU A 300 2.57 -18.57 12.53
CA GLU A 300 3.04 -19.48 11.48
C GLU A 300 1.86 -20.25 10.87
N ARG A 301 0.93 -20.77 11.69
CA ARG A 301 -0.31 -21.39 11.19
C ARG A 301 -1.16 -20.42 10.37
N LEU A 302 -1.33 -19.18 10.80
CA LEU A 302 -2.03 -18.14 10.02
C LEU A 302 -1.35 -17.88 8.67
N HIS A 303 -0.03 -17.74 8.66
CA HIS A 303 0.71 -17.56 7.41
C HIS A 303 0.59 -18.78 6.49
N MET A 304 0.54 -20.00 7.03
CA MET A 304 0.25 -21.21 6.25
C MET A 304 -1.16 -21.18 5.64
N VAL A 305 -2.17 -20.72 6.40
CA VAL A 305 -3.54 -20.56 5.91
C VAL A 305 -3.61 -19.50 4.80
N LEU A 306 -2.84 -18.42 4.89
CA LEU A 306 -2.85 -17.33 3.89
C LEU A 306 -2.04 -17.64 2.65
N ARG A 307 -1.00 -18.46 2.75
CA ARG A 307 -0.03 -18.74 1.69
C ARG A 307 -0.67 -19.14 0.36
N PRO A 308 -1.76 -19.93 0.30
CA PRO A 308 -2.42 -20.26 -0.97
C PRO A 308 -3.10 -19.05 -1.62
N PHE A 309 -3.56 -18.08 -0.84
CA PHE A 309 -4.31 -16.90 -1.30
C PHE A 309 -3.43 -15.68 -1.50
N LEU A 310 -2.19 -15.71 -1.01
CA LEU A 310 -1.30 -14.55 -1.00
C LEU A 310 -0.02 -14.82 -1.79
N LEU A 311 0.19 -14.02 -2.83
CA LEU A 311 1.45 -13.95 -3.54
C LEU A 311 2.17 -12.66 -3.17
N ARG A 312 3.36 -12.78 -2.56
CA ARG A 312 4.22 -11.65 -2.20
C ARG A 312 5.66 -11.95 -2.59
N ARG A 313 6.26 -11.01 -3.33
CA ARG A 313 7.67 -11.03 -3.75
C ARG A 313 8.32 -9.68 -3.47
N ILE A 314 9.61 -9.71 -3.18
CA ILE A 314 10.45 -8.53 -2.91
C ILE A 314 11.28 -8.23 -4.17
N LYS A 315 11.53 -6.95 -4.47
CA LYS A 315 12.33 -6.53 -5.65
C LYS A 315 13.68 -7.23 -5.73
N ALA A 316 14.36 -7.38 -4.60
CA ALA A 316 15.66 -8.05 -4.51
C ALA A 316 15.61 -9.52 -4.99
N ASP A 317 14.48 -10.20 -4.78
CA ASP A 317 14.34 -11.62 -5.10
C ASP A 317 14.06 -11.84 -6.60
N VAL A 318 13.38 -10.90 -7.25
CA VAL A 318 12.86 -11.07 -8.61
C VAL A 318 13.60 -10.26 -9.67
N GLU A 319 14.21 -9.13 -9.29
CA GLU A 319 14.75 -8.16 -10.23
C GLU A 319 16.20 -7.83 -9.91
N LYS A 320 17.11 -8.74 -10.30
CA LYS A 320 18.56 -8.51 -10.14
C LYS A 320 19.08 -7.35 -10.99
N SER A 321 18.34 -6.93 -12.03
CA SER A 321 18.75 -5.83 -12.90
C SER A 321 18.48 -4.44 -12.31
N LEU A 322 17.65 -4.33 -11.27
CA LEU A 322 17.36 -3.05 -10.62
C LEU A 322 18.43 -2.79 -9.55
N PRO A 323 19.26 -1.74 -9.70
CA PRO A 323 20.27 -1.45 -8.69
C PRO A 323 19.62 -1.18 -7.32
N PRO A 324 20.22 -1.64 -6.21
CA PRO A 324 19.69 -1.35 -4.88
C PRO A 324 19.74 0.15 -4.61
N LYS A 325 18.65 0.70 -4.05
CA LYS A 325 18.64 2.09 -3.60
C LYS A 325 19.61 2.30 -2.43
N LYS A 326 20.27 3.46 -2.40
CA LYS A 326 21.14 3.87 -1.29
C LYS A 326 20.46 4.97 -0.49
N GLU A 327 20.03 4.67 0.73
CA GLU A 327 19.49 5.66 1.67
C GLU A 327 20.61 6.25 2.52
N VAL A 328 20.74 7.58 2.50
CA VAL A 328 21.71 8.35 3.27
C VAL A 328 20.98 9.35 4.14
N LYS A 329 21.21 9.27 5.45
CA LYS A 329 20.66 10.21 6.43
C LYS A 329 21.62 11.37 6.59
N ILE A 330 21.13 12.57 6.33
CA ILE A 330 21.89 13.80 6.49
C ILE A 330 21.40 14.49 7.76
N TYR A 331 22.29 14.56 8.74
CA TYR A 331 22.04 15.26 10.00
C TYR A 331 22.43 16.72 9.85
N VAL A 332 21.52 17.60 10.21
CA VAL A 332 21.61 19.05 9.94
C VAL A 332 21.44 19.84 11.22
N GLY A 333 22.28 20.83 11.46
CA GLY A 333 22.16 21.74 12.61
C GLY A 333 21.03 22.75 12.46
N LEU A 334 20.58 23.32 13.59
CA LEU A 334 19.65 24.45 13.59
C LEU A 334 20.37 25.77 13.29
N SER A 335 19.75 26.63 12.48
CA SER A 335 20.18 28.03 12.33
C SER A 335 19.95 28.82 13.63
N LYS A 336 20.60 29.99 13.75
CA LYS A 336 20.38 30.91 14.87
C LYS A 336 18.90 31.25 15.03
N MET A 337 18.25 31.63 13.93
CA MET A 337 16.83 31.98 13.91
C MET A 337 15.93 30.79 14.27
N GLN A 338 16.24 29.59 13.77
CA GLN A 338 15.50 28.38 14.13
C GLN A 338 15.60 28.13 15.63
N ARG A 339 16.78 28.28 16.26
CA ARG A 339 16.89 28.09 17.71
C ARG A 339 16.10 29.10 18.52
N GLU A 340 16.10 30.36 18.13
CA GLU A 340 15.31 31.39 18.82
C GLU A 340 13.82 31.04 18.79
N TRP A 341 13.30 30.63 17.63
CA TRP A 341 11.92 30.17 17.49
C TRP A 341 11.65 28.86 18.25
N TYR A 342 12.55 27.89 18.17
CA TYR A 342 12.43 26.61 18.89
C TYR A 342 12.37 26.85 20.40
N THR A 343 13.25 27.70 20.92
CA THR A 343 13.29 28.11 22.33
C THR A 343 11.99 28.83 22.71
N ARG A 344 11.51 29.77 21.88
CA ARG A 344 10.26 30.51 22.12
C ARG A 344 9.05 29.58 22.19
N ILE A 345 8.99 28.55 21.33
CA ILE A 345 7.92 27.54 21.34
C ILE A 345 7.96 26.73 22.64
N LEU A 346 9.14 26.27 23.07
CA LEU A 346 9.29 25.51 24.30
C LEU A 346 8.99 26.34 25.55
N MET A 347 9.42 27.61 25.59
CA MET A 347 9.19 28.51 26.73
C MET A 347 7.71 28.87 26.91
N LYS A 348 6.96 29.03 25.81
CA LYS A 348 5.53 29.33 25.86
C LYS A 348 4.71 28.26 26.61
N ASP A 349 5.18 27.01 26.56
CA ASP A 349 4.53 25.86 27.19
C ASP A 349 5.46 25.19 28.24
N ILE A 350 6.32 25.95 28.91
CA ILE A 350 7.31 25.40 29.87
C ILE A 350 6.66 24.69 31.06
N ASP A 351 5.50 25.18 31.50
CA ASP A 351 4.73 24.59 32.59
C ASP A 351 4.29 23.16 32.26
N ILE A 352 4.07 22.84 30.99
CA ILE A 352 3.74 21.48 30.51
C ILE A 352 4.96 20.57 30.52
N LEU A 353 6.14 21.10 30.19
CA LEU A 353 7.37 20.31 30.17
C LEU A 353 7.76 19.84 31.58
N ASN A 354 7.47 20.67 32.58
CA ASN A 354 7.82 20.45 33.98
C ASN A 354 6.69 19.79 34.79
N SER A 355 5.42 20.01 34.46
CA SER A 355 4.29 19.46 35.23
C SER A 355 3.85 18.07 34.75
N ALA A 356 3.88 17.09 35.66
CA ALA A 356 3.35 15.73 35.44
C ALA A 356 1.80 15.64 35.53
N GLY A 357 1.09 16.76 35.31
CA GLY A 357 -0.36 16.84 35.46
C GLY A 357 -1.14 16.23 34.28
N LYS A 358 -2.49 16.25 34.36
CA LYS A 358 -3.41 15.80 33.29
C LYS A 358 -3.18 16.57 31.98
N LEU A 359 -2.23 16.11 31.19
CA LEU A 359 -1.86 16.69 29.90
C LEU A 359 -2.90 16.36 28.84
N ASP A 360 -3.41 17.41 28.18
CA ASP A 360 -4.23 17.24 26.99
C ASP A 360 -3.36 16.81 25.81
N LYS A 361 -3.78 15.70 25.18
CA LYS A 361 -3.10 15.12 24.01
C LYS A 361 -3.05 16.12 22.86
N MET A 362 -4.11 16.93 22.68
CA MET A 362 -4.21 17.90 21.60
C MET A 362 -3.14 19.00 21.71
N ARG A 363 -2.87 19.48 22.94
CA ARG A 363 -1.84 20.52 23.16
C ARG A 363 -0.43 20.01 22.90
N LEU A 364 -0.09 18.79 23.31
CA LEU A 364 1.21 18.16 22.99
C LEU A 364 1.40 17.98 21.48
N LEU A 365 0.35 17.55 20.77
CA LEU A 365 0.38 17.44 19.31
C LEU A 365 0.60 18.79 18.62
N ASN A 366 0.01 19.86 19.15
CA ASN A 366 0.25 21.21 18.64
C ASN A 366 1.70 21.66 18.84
N ILE A 367 2.29 21.41 20.02
CA ILE A 367 3.71 21.71 20.28
C ILE A 367 4.60 20.96 19.30
N LEU A 368 4.41 19.65 19.15
CA LEU A 368 5.16 18.83 18.19
C LEU A 368 5.02 19.37 16.76
N MET A 369 3.83 19.82 16.37
CA MET A 369 3.59 20.41 15.05
C MET A 369 4.40 21.71 14.85
N GLN A 370 4.44 22.61 15.85
CA GLN A 370 5.22 23.84 15.74
C GLN A 370 6.74 23.54 15.73
N LEU A 371 7.21 22.60 16.57
CA LEU A 371 8.62 22.20 16.56
C LEU A 371 9.04 21.61 15.20
N ARG A 372 8.16 20.82 14.56
CA ARG A 372 8.38 20.35 13.18
C ARG A 372 8.45 21.49 12.16
N LYS A 373 7.55 22.48 12.23
CA LYS A 373 7.63 23.66 11.36
C LYS A 373 8.98 24.38 11.52
N CYS A 374 9.41 24.56 12.77
CA CYS A 374 10.69 25.20 13.07
C CYS A 374 11.89 24.43 12.47
N CYS A 375 11.89 23.09 12.56
CA CYS A 375 12.92 22.24 11.94
C CYS A 375 12.93 22.34 10.41
N ASN A 376 11.78 22.60 9.78
CA ASN A 376 11.66 22.75 8.33
C ASN A 376 12.13 24.12 7.83
N HIS A 377 11.49 25.19 8.31
CA HIS A 377 11.84 26.57 7.95
C HIS A 377 11.21 27.60 8.91
N PRO A 378 11.95 28.62 9.39
CA PRO A 378 11.39 29.67 10.25
C PRO A 378 10.23 30.47 9.62
N TYR A 379 10.25 30.70 8.30
CA TYR A 379 9.23 31.52 7.60
C TYR A 379 7.86 30.85 7.53
N LEU A 380 7.71 29.64 8.08
CA LEU A 380 6.40 29.06 8.34
C LEU A 380 5.66 29.76 9.51
N PHE A 381 6.36 30.58 10.30
CA PHE A 381 5.79 31.42 11.35
C PHE A 381 5.59 32.85 10.86
N ASP A 382 4.42 33.40 11.13
CA ASP A 382 4.10 34.77 10.75
C ASP A 382 4.98 35.76 11.55
N GLY A 383 5.55 36.75 10.86
CA GLY A 383 6.50 37.71 11.46
C GLY A 383 7.92 37.18 11.66
N ALA A 384 8.23 35.98 11.18
CA ALA A 384 9.60 35.47 11.16
C ALA A 384 10.39 36.03 9.97
N GLU A 385 9.78 36.14 8.81
CA GLU A 385 10.44 36.61 7.60
C GLU A 385 10.82 38.10 7.70
N PRO A 386 12.06 38.48 7.34
CA PRO A 386 12.46 39.89 7.30
C PRO A 386 11.62 40.67 6.28
N GLY A 387 11.03 41.79 6.69
CA GLY A 387 10.24 42.64 5.82
C GLY A 387 9.09 43.34 6.57
N PRO A 388 8.23 44.09 5.86
CA PRO A 388 8.21 44.31 4.41
C PRO A 388 9.35 45.21 3.87
N PRO A 389 9.76 45.10 2.58
CA PRO A 389 9.28 44.14 1.58
C PRO A 389 9.89 42.76 1.78
N TYR A 390 9.10 41.70 1.53
CA TYR A 390 9.60 40.33 1.53
C TYR A 390 10.36 40.07 0.23
N THR A 391 11.63 39.68 0.33
CA THR A 391 12.51 39.42 -0.82
C THR A 391 13.06 38.00 -0.77
N THR A 392 13.35 37.43 -1.94
CA THR A 392 13.92 36.08 -2.06
C THR A 392 15.43 36.18 -2.21
N ASP A 393 16.13 36.38 -1.08
CA ASP A 393 17.59 36.48 -1.05
C ASP A 393 18.25 35.32 -0.29
N MET A 394 19.58 35.42 -0.11
CA MET A 394 20.39 34.45 0.62
C MET A 394 19.87 34.16 2.05
N HIS A 395 19.11 35.09 2.66
CA HIS A 395 18.49 34.87 3.96
C HIS A 395 17.46 33.73 3.96
N LEU A 396 16.87 33.39 2.81
CA LEU A 396 15.99 32.22 2.65
C LEU A 396 16.76 30.92 2.89
N VAL A 397 18.04 30.89 2.50
CA VAL A 397 18.91 29.72 2.66
C VAL A 397 19.53 29.72 4.06
N THR A 398 20.16 30.82 4.48
CA THR A 398 20.95 30.87 5.73
C THR A 398 20.12 30.74 7.00
N ASN A 399 18.83 31.09 6.94
CA ASN A 399 17.93 30.97 8.09
C ASN A 399 17.39 29.56 8.31
N SER A 400 17.67 28.57 7.44
CA SER A 400 17.28 27.17 7.66
C SER A 400 18.44 26.23 7.37
N GLY A 401 18.82 25.41 8.36
CA GLY A 401 19.89 24.43 8.17
C GLY A 401 19.62 23.48 7.00
N LYS A 402 18.37 23.03 6.83
CA LYS A 402 17.98 22.15 5.71
C LYS A 402 18.14 22.84 4.35
N MET A 403 17.84 24.13 4.26
CA MET A 403 18.03 24.91 3.04
C MET A 403 19.51 25.09 2.71
N VAL A 404 20.38 25.31 3.71
CA VAL A 404 21.84 25.38 3.50
C VAL A 404 22.35 24.08 2.88
N VAL A 405 21.93 22.92 3.41
CA VAL A 405 22.31 21.61 2.85
C VAL A 405 21.74 21.42 1.45
N LEU A 406 20.48 21.80 1.23
CA LEU A 406 19.83 21.70 -0.08
C LEU A 406 20.53 22.56 -1.14
N ASP A 407 20.92 23.79 -0.78
CA ASP A 407 21.59 24.75 -1.65
C ASP A 407 22.99 24.31 -2.05
N LYS A 408 23.71 23.61 -1.16
CA LYS A 408 24.96 22.96 -1.53
C LYS A 408 24.73 21.70 -2.38
N LEU A 409 23.64 20.97 -2.16
CA LEU A 409 23.43 19.62 -2.73
C LEU A 409 22.91 19.67 -4.17
N LEU A 410 21.94 20.55 -4.45
CA LEU A 410 21.32 20.63 -5.77
C LEU A 410 22.30 20.99 -6.91
N PRO A 411 23.26 21.94 -6.75
CA PRO A 411 24.27 22.21 -7.77
C PRO A 411 25.12 20.97 -8.11
N LYS A 412 25.66 20.27 -7.10
CA LYS A 412 26.43 19.03 -7.30
C LYS A 412 25.61 17.96 -8.05
N LEU A 413 24.30 17.86 -7.77
CA LEU A 413 23.41 16.93 -8.46
C LEU A 413 23.10 17.35 -9.90
N LYS A 414 22.99 18.66 -10.16
CA LYS A 414 22.75 19.20 -11.51
C LYS A 414 23.99 19.01 -12.40
N GLU A 415 25.19 19.23 -11.88
CA GLU A 415 26.47 18.95 -12.56
C GLU A 415 26.61 17.47 -12.93
N GLN A 416 26.13 16.57 -12.07
CA GLN A 416 26.10 15.12 -12.33
C GLN A 416 25.04 14.69 -13.37
N GLY A 417 24.17 15.61 -13.82
CA GLY A 417 23.04 15.27 -14.69
C GLY A 417 22.02 14.35 -14.02
N SER A 418 21.92 14.42 -12.69
CA SER A 418 20.86 13.74 -11.93
C SER A 418 19.57 14.56 -11.96
N ARG A 419 18.44 13.89 -11.78
CA ARG A 419 17.11 14.51 -11.62
C ARG A 419 16.56 14.20 -10.24
N VAL A 420 15.92 15.20 -9.63
CA VAL A 420 15.64 15.20 -8.19
C VAL A 420 14.14 15.27 -7.91
N LEU A 421 13.65 14.34 -7.08
CA LEU A 421 12.32 14.42 -6.46
C LEU A 421 12.47 14.95 -5.03
N ILE A 422 11.73 16.00 -4.66
CA ILE A 422 11.72 16.55 -3.30
C ILE A 422 10.35 16.30 -2.69
N PHE A 423 10.31 15.52 -1.60
CA PHE A 423 9.09 15.26 -0.84
C PHE A 423 9.07 16.07 0.45
N SER A 424 7.91 16.66 0.74
CA SER A 424 7.62 17.33 2.01
C SER A 424 6.20 17.02 2.49
N GLN A 425 6.01 16.93 3.80
CA GLN A 425 4.69 16.78 4.43
C GLN A 425 3.90 18.08 4.43
N MET A 426 4.58 19.23 4.45
CA MET A 426 3.98 20.55 4.56
C MET A 426 3.98 21.26 3.21
N THR A 427 2.79 21.56 2.66
CA THR A 427 2.67 22.28 1.38
C THR A 427 3.28 23.68 1.44
N ARG A 428 3.19 24.38 2.58
CA ARG A 428 3.84 25.68 2.80
C ARG A 428 5.37 25.64 2.69
N VAL A 429 6.00 24.48 2.90
CA VAL A 429 7.43 24.31 2.62
C VAL A 429 7.68 24.20 1.12
N LEU A 430 6.76 23.61 0.36
CA LEU A 430 6.85 23.58 -1.10
C LEU A 430 6.74 24.99 -1.69
N ASP A 431 5.94 25.88 -1.09
CA ASP A 431 5.88 27.30 -1.48
C ASP A 431 7.27 27.96 -1.33
N ILE A 432 7.93 27.77 -0.19
CA ILE A 432 9.29 28.28 0.07
C ILE A 432 10.32 27.68 -0.91
N LEU A 433 10.21 26.38 -1.21
CA LEU A 433 11.09 25.70 -2.16
C LEU A 433 10.86 26.16 -3.60
N GLU A 434 9.63 26.54 -3.94
CA GLU A 434 9.23 27.10 -5.22
C GLU A 434 9.89 28.48 -5.42
N ASP A 435 9.78 29.37 -4.43
CA ASP A 435 10.47 30.67 -4.44
C ASP A 435 12.00 30.50 -4.57
N TYR A 436 12.57 29.54 -3.84
CA TYR A 436 13.99 29.21 -3.94
C TYR A 436 14.38 28.68 -5.33
N CYS A 437 13.56 27.81 -5.94
CA CYS A 437 13.83 27.30 -7.28
C CYS A 437 13.73 28.40 -8.34
N MET A 438 12.77 29.34 -8.21
CA MET A 438 12.69 30.51 -9.09
C MET A 438 13.94 31.38 -8.94
N TRP A 439 14.35 31.69 -7.71
CA TRP A 439 15.53 32.51 -7.44
C TRP A 439 16.82 31.89 -8.00
N ARG A 440 17.00 30.57 -7.84
CA ARG A 440 18.16 29.83 -8.38
C ARG A 440 18.03 29.44 -9.86
N ASN A 441 16.93 29.81 -10.53
CA ASN A 441 16.62 29.44 -11.91
C ASN A 441 16.66 27.92 -12.17
N TYR A 442 16.11 27.14 -11.23
CA TYR A 442 15.88 25.71 -11.44
C TYR A 442 14.51 25.48 -12.06
N GLU A 443 14.48 24.79 -13.19
CA GLU A 443 13.20 24.33 -13.74
C GLU A 443 12.61 23.21 -12.90
N TYR A 444 11.35 23.39 -12.50
CA TYR A 444 10.66 22.45 -11.63
C TYR A 444 9.23 22.12 -12.10
N CYS A 445 8.69 21.05 -11.54
CA CYS A 445 7.27 20.74 -11.52
C CYS A 445 6.80 20.61 -10.07
N ARG A 446 5.52 20.91 -9.80
CA ARG A 446 4.93 20.82 -8.46
C ARG A 446 3.65 20.00 -8.49
N LEU A 447 3.46 19.13 -7.50
CA LEU A 447 2.24 18.35 -7.33
C LEU A 447 1.88 18.24 -5.84
N ASP A 448 0.74 18.81 -5.50
CA ASP A 448 0.16 18.72 -4.16
C ASP A 448 -1.30 18.21 -4.19
N GLY A 449 -1.95 18.22 -3.03
CA GLY A 449 -3.33 17.73 -2.90
C GLY A 449 -4.38 18.63 -3.54
N GLN A 450 -4.03 19.87 -3.89
CA GLN A 450 -4.94 20.87 -4.45
C GLN A 450 -4.82 20.95 -5.98
N THR A 451 -3.71 20.47 -6.56
CA THR A 451 -3.50 20.45 -8.01
C THR A 451 -4.66 19.75 -8.75
N PRO A 452 -5.30 20.42 -9.73
CA PRO A 452 -6.30 19.82 -10.60
C PRO A 452 -5.82 18.55 -11.29
N HIS A 453 -6.77 17.69 -11.66
CA HIS A 453 -6.47 16.39 -12.22
C HIS A 453 -5.69 16.49 -13.55
N ASP A 454 -6.04 17.43 -14.42
CA ASP A 454 -5.46 17.53 -15.76
C ASP A 454 -4.04 18.09 -15.71
N GLU A 455 -3.80 19.11 -14.88
CA GLU A 455 -2.48 19.68 -14.62
C GLU A 455 -1.51 18.67 -13.98
N ARG A 456 -2.03 17.80 -13.12
CA ARG A 456 -1.24 16.71 -12.53
C ARG A 456 -0.65 15.82 -13.61
N GLN A 457 -1.46 15.42 -14.59
CA GLN A 457 -1.00 14.53 -15.66
C GLN A 457 -0.03 15.26 -16.60
N ALA A 458 -0.30 16.52 -16.92
CA ALA A 458 0.59 17.35 -17.72
C ALA A 458 1.98 17.48 -17.07
N SER A 459 2.03 17.73 -15.76
CA SER A 459 3.28 17.84 -14.99
C SER A 459 4.07 16.52 -14.97
N ILE A 460 3.38 15.39 -14.75
CA ILE A 460 4.02 14.06 -14.78
C ILE A 460 4.59 13.75 -16.16
N ASN A 461 3.86 14.06 -17.23
CA ASN A 461 4.31 13.84 -18.60
C ASN A 461 5.51 14.73 -18.94
N ALA A 462 5.43 16.03 -18.63
CA ALA A 462 6.50 16.99 -18.89
C ALA A 462 7.80 16.60 -18.19
N TYR A 463 7.74 16.08 -16.96
CA TYR A 463 8.93 15.60 -16.26
C TYR A 463 9.50 14.30 -16.84
N ASN A 464 8.63 13.41 -17.31
CA ASN A 464 9.02 12.12 -17.86
C ASN A 464 9.45 12.17 -19.34
N GLU A 465 9.25 13.30 -20.01
CA GLU A 465 9.64 13.50 -21.41
C GLU A 465 11.13 13.25 -21.64
N LEU A 466 11.47 12.67 -22.79
CA LEU A 466 12.85 12.41 -23.19
C LEU A 466 13.55 13.75 -23.42
N GLY A 467 14.62 14.01 -22.67
CA GLY A 467 15.33 15.29 -22.74
C GLY A 467 14.62 16.44 -22.04
N SER A 468 13.65 16.16 -21.14
CA SER A 468 12.99 17.19 -20.34
C SER A 468 14.00 18.09 -19.62
N SER A 469 13.79 19.40 -19.70
CA SER A 469 14.55 20.42 -18.98
C SER A 469 14.24 20.48 -17.48
N LYS A 470 13.18 19.80 -17.03
CA LYS A 470 12.75 19.80 -15.63
C LYS A 470 13.74 19.05 -14.75
N PHE A 471 14.38 19.79 -13.85
CA PHE A 471 15.41 19.27 -12.94
C PHE A 471 14.79 18.78 -11.62
N VAL A 472 13.92 19.59 -11.01
CA VAL A 472 13.29 19.29 -9.71
C VAL A 472 11.82 18.93 -9.89
N PHE A 473 11.33 17.93 -9.14
CA PHE A 473 9.90 17.69 -9.01
C PHE A 473 9.52 17.71 -7.52
N MET A 474 8.75 18.72 -7.12
CA MET A 474 8.28 18.93 -5.76
C MET A 474 6.95 18.23 -5.54
N LEU A 475 6.89 17.38 -4.51
CA LEU A 475 5.73 16.54 -4.20
C LEU A 475 5.37 16.68 -2.74
N SER A 476 4.08 16.86 -2.45
CA SER A 476 3.63 16.54 -1.09
C SER A 476 3.69 15.02 -0.90
N THR A 477 4.17 14.53 0.25
CA THR A 477 4.34 13.08 0.45
C THR A 477 3.01 12.31 0.28
N ARG A 478 1.90 12.93 0.68
CA ARG A 478 0.54 12.36 0.49
C ARG A 478 0.10 12.33 -0.97
N ALA A 479 0.34 13.38 -1.74
CA ALA A 479 -0.05 13.40 -3.16
C ALA A 479 0.91 12.54 -4.01
N GLY A 480 2.17 12.39 -3.61
CA GLY A 480 3.16 11.54 -4.25
C GLY A 480 3.07 10.05 -3.91
N GLY A 481 2.54 9.69 -2.73
CA GLY A 481 2.32 8.29 -2.33
C GLY A 481 1.32 7.53 -3.21
N LEU A 482 0.61 8.24 -4.08
CA LEU A 482 -0.62 7.85 -4.75
C LEU A 482 -0.43 7.27 -6.18
N GLY A 483 0.53 6.35 -6.32
CA GLY A 483 0.71 5.46 -7.49
C GLY A 483 1.24 6.10 -8.79
N ILE A 484 1.88 7.27 -8.71
CA ILE A 484 2.53 7.93 -9.86
C ILE A 484 3.82 7.22 -10.31
N ASN A 485 4.25 7.43 -11.55
CA ASN A 485 5.48 6.88 -12.11
C ASN A 485 6.48 7.99 -12.42
N LEU A 486 7.61 8.00 -11.70
CA LEU A 486 8.68 9.00 -11.85
C LEU A 486 10.05 8.29 -11.90
N ALA A 487 10.12 7.16 -12.63
CA ALA A 487 11.35 6.36 -12.79
C ALA A 487 12.48 7.09 -13.55
N THR A 488 12.19 8.28 -14.05
CA THR A 488 13.09 9.19 -14.77
C THR A 488 14.03 9.95 -13.83
N ALA A 489 13.65 10.10 -12.56
CA ALA A 489 14.50 10.66 -11.52
C ALA A 489 15.33 9.59 -10.83
N ASP A 490 16.58 9.90 -10.50
CA ASP A 490 17.53 9.02 -9.83
C ASP A 490 17.88 9.48 -8.40
N VAL A 491 17.45 10.68 -8.01
CA VAL A 491 17.65 11.20 -6.64
C VAL A 491 16.31 11.52 -6.00
N VAL A 492 16.14 11.10 -4.74
CA VAL A 492 14.97 11.41 -3.91
C VAL A 492 15.45 12.11 -2.65
N ILE A 493 14.92 13.30 -2.37
CA ILE A 493 15.16 14.04 -1.14
C ILE A 493 13.88 14.00 -0.31
N LEU A 494 13.96 13.46 0.90
CA LEU A 494 12.92 13.56 1.91
C LEU A 494 13.27 14.75 2.81
N TYR A 495 12.63 15.89 2.56
CA TYR A 495 12.88 17.14 3.29
C TYR A 495 12.44 17.02 4.75
N ASP A 496 11.32 16.35 5.00
CA ASP A 496 10.88 15.91 6.31
C ASP A 496 10.21 14.53 6.26
N SER A 497 10.18 13.85 7.40
CA SER A 497 9.75 12.45 7.49
C SER A 497 8.30 12.32 7.99
N ASP A 498 7.58 11.30 7.51
CA ASP A 498 6.29 10.92 8.08
C ASP A 498 6.46 10.16 9.41
N TRP A 499 5.42 10.14 10.23
CA TRP A 499 5.34 9.25 11.40
C TRP A 499 5.17 7.78 10.99
N ASN A 500 4.56 7.55 9.82
CA ASN A 500 4.40 6.24 9.24
C ASN A 500 5.50 6.00 8.18
N PRO A 501 6.51 5.15 8.46
CA PRO A 501 7.62 4.89 7.54
C PRO A 501 7.16 4.32 6.20
N GLN A 502 5.98 3.68 6.16
CA GLN A 502 5.44 3.12 4.92
C GLN A 502 5.18 4.23 3.90
N VAL A 503 4.68 5.40 4.33
CA VAL A 503 4.40 6.53 3.43
C VAL A 503 5.67 7.02 2.73
N ASP A 504 6.77 7.12 3.49
CA ASP A 504 8.08 7.50 2.95
C ASP A 504 8.63 6.43 1.99
N LEU A 505 8.47 5.14 2.32
CA LEU A 505 8.83 4.04 1.39
C LEU A 505 8.05 4.13 0.07
N GLN A 506 6.74 4.43 0.13
CA GLN A 506 5.93 4.60 -1.09
C GLN A 506 6.43 5.76 -1.94
N ALA A 507 6.91 6.84 -1.31
CA ALA A 507 7.49 8.00 -1.98
C ALA A 507 8.82 7.65 -2.66
N MET A 508 9.72 6.95 -1.98
CA MET A 508 10.99 6.47 -2.56
C MET A 508 10.76 5.55 -3.77
N ASP A 509 9.78 4.66 -3.66
CA ASP A 509 9.39 3.70 -4.71
C ASP A 509 8.72 4.37 -5.93
N ARG A 510 8.54 5.70 -5.94
CA ARG A 510 8.16 6.44 -7.15
C ARG A 510 9.29 6.48 -8.18
N ALA A 511 10.52 6.60 -7.72
CA ALA A 511 11.74 6.56 -8.53
C ALA A 511 12.39 5.17 -8.52
N HIS A 512 12.41 4.47 -7.37
CA HIS A 512 12.94 3.11 -7.25
C HIS A 512 11.91 2.06 -7.68
N ARG A 513 11.65 2.01 -8.99
CA ARG A 513 10.70 1.07 -9.61
C ARG A 513 11.17 0.60 -10.97
N ILE A 514 10.48 -0.40 -11.51
CA ILE A 514 10.77 -0.92 -12.84
C ILE A 514 10.67 0.21 -13.88
N GLY A 515 11.70 0.30 -14.72
CA GLY A 515 11.93 1.41 -15.65
C GLY A 515 13.13 2.28 -15.26
N GLN A 516 13.56 2.22 -13.99
CA GLN A 516 14.77 2.89 -13.53
C GLN A 516 16.03 2.16 -14.04
N THR A 517 16.95 2.94 -14.58
CA THR A 517 18.26 2.45 -15.06
C THR A 517 19.42 2.90 -14.17
N LYS A 518 19.28 4.01 -13.45
CA LYS A 518 20.29 4.56 -12.55
C LYS A 518 20.11 4.06 -11.12
N THR A 519 21.19 4.08 -10.32
CA THR A 519 21.10 3.79 -8.88
C THR A 519 20.38 4.92 -8.16
N VAL A 520 19.25 4.61 -7.52
CA VAL A 520 18.47 5.61 -6.79
C VAL A 520 19.17 5.98 -5.48
N ARG A 521 19.49 7.25 -5.30
CA ARG A 521 20.04 7.82 -4.05
C ARG A 521 18.92 8.53 -3.29
N VAL A 522 18.69 8.12 -2.05
CA VAL A 522 17.68 8.73 -1.18
C VAL A 522 18.39 9.52 -0.09
N PHE A 523 18.18 10.83 -0.05
CA PHE A 523 18.71 11.71 0.99
C PHE A 523 17.58 12.07 1.96
N ARG A 524 17.71 11.65 3.21
CA ARG A 524 16.76 11.99 4.28
C ARG A 524 17.35 13.08 5.15
N PHE A 525 16.72 14.26 5.17
CA PHE A 525 17.13 15.35 6.05
C PHE A 525 16.56 15.14 7.44
N ILE A 526 17.43 15.29 8.44
CA ILE A 526 17.10 15.13 9.86
C ILE A 526 17.76 16.27 10.62
N THR A 527 16.97 17.08 11.33
CA THR A 527 17.56 18.11 12.18
C THR A 527 18.10 17.48 13.47
N ASP A 528 19.41 17.63 13.69
CA ASP A 528 20.17 16.97 14.75
C ASP A 528 19.72 17.43 16.15
N ASN A 529 19.67 16.51 17.11
CA ASN A 529 19.27 16.79 18.51
C ASN A 529 17.87 17.44 18.67
N THR A 530 16.95 17.22 17.74
CA THR A 530 15.58 17.75 17.81
C THR A 530 14.53 16.65 17.93
N VAL A 531 13.25 17.04 17.93
CA VAL A 531 12.11 16.11 17.83
C VAL A 531 12.18 15.27 16.55
N GLU A 532 12.71 15.79 15.43
CA GLU A 532 12.74 15.04 14.16
C GLU A 532 13.58 13.76 14.25
N GLU A 533 14.73 13.81 14.93
CA GLU A 533 15.58 12.63 15.13
C GLU A 533 14.80 11.51 15.82
N ARG A 534 14.01 11.83 16.86
CA ARG A 534 13.18 10.86 17.56
C ARG A 534 12.04 10.31 16.71
N ILE A 535 11.46 11.13 15.84
CA ILE A 535 10.44 10.68 14.88
C ILE A 535 11.04 9.62 13.95
N VAL A 536 12.23 9.87 13.40
CA VAL A 536 12.92 8.96 12.49
C VAL A 536 13.35 7.67 13.19
N GLU A 537 13.95 7.77 14.39
CA GLU A 537 14.31 6.59 15.20
C GLU A 537 13.11 5.68 15.45
N ARG A 538 11.95 6.27 15.76
CA ARG A 538 10.72 5.52 15.97
C ARG A 538 10.18 4.90 14.68
N ALA A 539 10.19 5.65 13.58
CA ALA A 539 9.78 5.15 12.28
C ALA A 539 10.61 3.92 11.88
N GLU A 540 11.92 3.94 12.16
CA GLU A 540 12.80 2.78 11.94
C GLU A 540 12.50 1.60 12.85
N MET A 541 12.25 1.85 14.14
CA MET A 541 11.83 0.77 15.06
C MET A 541 10.54 0.11 14.56
N LYS A 542 9.57 0.90 14.10
CA LYS A 542 8.33 0.38 13.50
C LYS A 542 8.61 -0.44 12.24
N LEU A 543 9.48 0.03 11.35
CA LEU A 543 9.81 -0.71 10.12
C LEU A 543 10.55 -2.01 10.42
N ARG A 544 11.44 -2.03 11.42
CA ARG A 544 12.10 -3.26 11.89
C ARG A 544 11.11 -4.24 12.50
N LEU A 545 10.21 -3.75 13.36
CA LEU A 545 9.13 -4.56 13.93
C LEU A 545 8.27 -5.13 12.80
N ASP A 546 7.81 -4.32 11.85
CA ASP A 546 7.07 -4.77 10.66
C ASP A 546 7.84 -5.86 9.88
N SER A 547 9.15 -5.70 9.68
CA SER A 547 9.97 -6.71 8.99
C SER A 547 10.06 -8.02 9.77
N ILE A 548 10.28 -7.96 11.09
CA ILE A 548 10.35 -9.13 11.98
C ILE A 548 8.98 -9.82 12.03
N VAL A 549 7.92 -9.03 12.10
CA VAL A 549 6.52 -9.44 12.00
C VAL A 549 6.27 -10.26 10.74
N ILE A 550 6.73 -9.77 9.59
CA ILE A 550 6.53 -10.43 8.29
C ILE A 550 7.38 -11.70 8.17
N GLN A 551 8.62 -11.65 8.65
CA GLN A 551 9.57 -12.77 8.52
C GLN A 551 9.33 -13.89 9.54
N GLN A 552 8.90 -13.55 10.76
CA GLN A 552 8.76 -14.48 11.88
C GLN A 552 7.30 -14.70 12.29
N GLY A 553 6.33 -14.01 11.68
CA GLY A 553 4.94 -14.07 12.09
C GLY A 553 4.78 -13.76 13.59
N LYS A 554 5.13 -12.58 14.08
CA LYS A 554 4.96 -12.28 15.53
C LYS A 554 3.82 -11.30 15.75
N LEU A 555 2.73 -11.68 16.41
CA LEU A 555 1.67 -10.72 16.76
C LEU A 555 2.25 -9.55 17.58
N VAL A 556 2.03 -8.32 17.14
CA VAL A 556 2.47 -7.10 17.85
C VAL A 556 1.23 -6.38 18.35
N ASP A 557 1.23 -6.04 19.63
CA ASP A 557 0.15 -5.29 20.26
C ASP A 557 0.01 -3.89 19.63
N GLN A 558 -1.20 -3.54 19.19
CA GLN A 558 -1.49 -2.29 18.50
C GLN A 558 -1.27 -1.06 19.38
N ASN A 559 -1.27 -1.23 20.69
CA ASN A 559 -1.03 -0.13 21.62
C ASN A 559 0.40 0.44 21.49
N LEU A 560 1.38 -0.36 21.04
CA LEU A 560 2.73 0.12 20.74
C LEU A 560 2.78 1.06 19.52
N ASN A 561 1.80 0.95 18.62
CA ASN A 561 1.76 1.75 17.39
C ASN A 561 1.21 3.18 17.59
N LYS A 562 0.42 3.41 18.64
CA LYS A 562 -0.11 4.74 18.96
C LYS A 562 0.93 5.56 19.71
N LEU A 563 1.09 6.82 19.31
CA LEU A 563 1.90 7.80 20.07
C LEU A 563 1.27 7.98 21.46
N GLY A 564 1.95 7.46 22.49
CA GLY A 564 1.60 7.67 23.90
C GLY A 564 1.87 9.10 24.34
N LYS A 565 1.19 9.55 25.40
CA LYS A 565 1.39 10.91 25.95
C LYS A 565 2.81 11.09 26.51
N ASP A 566 3.27 10.11 27.28
CA ASP A 566 4.59 10.14 27.93
C ASP A 566 5.72 10.12 26.89
N GLU A 567 5.50 9.40 25.80
CA GLU A 567 6.47 9.30 24.72
C GLU A 567 6.59 10.62 23.95
N MET A 568 5.47 11.30 23.66
CA MET A 568 5.50 12.64 23.09
C MET A 568 6.26 13.62 23.96
N LEU A 569 6.03 13.55 25.28
CA LEU A 569 6.72 14.39 26.25
C LEU A 569 8.23 14.10 26.25
N GLN A 570 8.63 12.82 26.18
CA GLN A 570 10.03 12.42 26.09
C GLN A 570 10.72 12.95 24.82
N MET A 571 10.02 12.91 23.68
CA MET A 571 10.54 13.47 22.42
C MET A 571 10.78 14.98 22.53
N ILE A 572 9.84 15.72 23.13
CA ILE A 572 9.98 17.17 23.30
C ILE A 572 11.11 17.50 24.28
N ARG A 573 11.19 16.78 25.42
CA ARG A 573 12.24 16.97 26.43
C ARG A 573 13.64 16.75 25.86
N HIS A 574 13.81 15.74 25.00
CA HIS A 574 15.09 15.47 24.34
C HIS A 574 15.62 16.69 23.57
N GLY A 575 14.77 17.30 22.74
CA GLY A 575 15.15 18.50 22.00
C GLY A 575 15.35 19.72 22.90
N ALA A 576 14.55 19.84 23.96
CA ALA A 576 14.65 20.95 24.92
C ALA A 576 16.02 20.98 25.63
N THR A 577 16.48 19.85 26.15
CA THR A 577 17.76 19.79 26.90
C THR A 577 18.94 20.26 26.06
N HIS A 578 18.99 19.87 24.78
CA HIS A 578 20.08 20.27 23.89
C HIS A 578 19.98 21.74 23.47
N VAL A 579 18.79 22.20 23.07
CA VAL A 579 18.60 23.59 22.60
C VAL A 579 18.83 24.62 23.71
N PHE A 580 18.54 24.28 24.98
CA PHE A 580 18.84 25.16 26.11
C PHE A 580 20.34 25.17 26.50
N ALA A 581 21.11 24.14 26.14
CA ALA A 581 22.52 24.02 26.52
C ALA A 581 23.47 24.81 25.59
N SER A 582 23.07 25.09 24.34
CA SER A 582 23.91 25.76 23.34
C SER A 582 23.23 27.04 22.79
N LYS A 583 24.01 28.11 22.57
CA LYS A 583 23.50 29.40 22.08
C LYS A 583 23.92 29.76 20.65
N ASP A 584 24.97 29.16 20.09
CA ASP A 584 25.58 29.55 18.80
C ASP A 584 25.17 28.64 17.65
N SER A 585 25.05 29.15 16.41
CA SER A 585 24.68 28.39 15.19
C SER A 585 25.40 27.03 15.08
N GLU A 586 24.64 25.96 14.78
CA GLU A 586 25.16 24.59 14.61
C GLU A 586 25.35 24.26 13.14
N ILE A 587 24.98 25.19 12.25
CA ILE A 587 25.29 25.11 10.84
C ILE A 587 26.79 25.35 10.71
N THR A 588 27.53 24.29 10.38
CA THR A 588 28.93 24.39 10.02
C THR A 588 29.06 24.64 8.51
N ASP A 589 30.05 25.43 8.10
CA ASP A 589 30.36 25.67 6.68
C ASP A 589 31.00 24.46 5.99
N GLU A 590 31.02 23.30 6.66
CA GLU A 590 31.54 22.03 6.17
C GLU A 590 31.00 21.68 4.77
N ASP A 591 31.85 21.06 3.96
CA ASP A 591 31.47 20.52 2.66
C ASP A 591 30.47 19.37 2.86
N ILE A 592 29.58 19.18 1.89
CA ILE A 592 28.57 18.12 1.91
C ILE A 592 29.20 16.76 2.13
N ASP A 593 30.36 16.51 1.54
CA ASP A 593 31.00 15.20 1.63
C ASP A 593 31.38 14.86 3.08
N HIS A 594 31.77 15.86 3.87
CA HIS A 594 32.01 15.70 5.30
C HIS A 594 30.71 15.52 6.10
N ILE A 595 29.64 16.24 5.73
CA ILE A 595 28.30 16.08 6.32
C ILE A 595 27.77 14.64 6.08
N LEU A 596 27.96 14.12 4.86
CA LEU A 596 27.58 12.76 4.49
C LEU A 596 28.39 11.72 5.27
N GLU A 597 29.70 11.94 5.44
CA GLU A 597 30.58 11.04 6.21
C GLU A 597 30.21 11.02 7.70
N ARG A 598 29.93 12.18 8.29
CA ARG A 598 29.43 12.31 9.66
C ARG A 598 28.10 11.58 9.85
N GLY A 599 27.18 11.73 8.91
CA GLY A 599 25.91 10.99 8.90
C GLY A 599 26.13 9.47 8.85
N ALA A 600 27.02 8.99 7.97
CA ALA A 600 27.37 7.58 7.88
C ALA A 600 28.00 7.04 9.17
N LYS A 601 28.86 7.83 9.83
CA LYS A 601 29.46 7.48 11.12
C LYS A 601 28.42 7.36 12.23
N LYS A 602 27.51 8.34 12.35
CA LYS A 602 26.42 8.34 13.35
C LYS A 602 25.49 7.13 13.18
N VAL A 603 25.16 6.78 11.94
CA VAL A 603 24.38 5.56 11.63
C VAL A 603 25.12 4.29 12.06
N ARG A 604 26.43 4.20 11.79
CA ARG A 604 27.26 3.05 12.19
C ARG A 604 27.34 2.90 13.71
N GLU A 605 27.43 4.01 14.45
CA GLU A 605 27.42 4.02 15.92
C GLU A 605 26.05 3.62 16.49
N SER A 606 24.95 4.12 15.90
CA SER A 606 23.59 3.74 16.31
C SER A 606 23.32 2.25 16.10
N LEU A 607 23.86 1.66 15.01
CA LEU A 607 23.77 0.23 14.75
C LEU A 607 24.54 -0.59 15.81
N LYS A 608 25.74 -0.14 16.21
CA LYS A 608 26.53 -0.80 17.26
C LYS A 608 25.88 -0.74 18.64
N LYS A 609 25.18 0.34 18.98
CA LYS A 609 24.44 0.47 20.26
C LYS A 609 23.15 -0.38 20.32
N LYS A 610 22.67 -0.86 19.18
CA LYS A 610 21.41 -1.62 19.03
C LYS A 610 21.64 -3.13 18.81
N GLN A 611 22.89 -3.55 18.60
CA GLN A 611 23.34 -4.94 18.77
C GLN A 611 23.67 -5.16 20.24
#